data_AF-A0A4Q0Z828-F1
#
_entry.id   AF-A0A4Q0Z828-F1
#
_cell.length_a   1.000
_cell.length_b   1.000
_cell.length_c   1.000
_cell.angle_alpha   90.00
_cell.angle_beta   90.00
_cell.angle_gamma   90.00
#
_symmetry.space_group_name_H-M   'P 1'
#
loop_
_entity.id
_entity.type
_entity.pdbx_description
1 polymer ?
#
loop_
_entity_poly.entity_id
_entity_poly.type
_entity_poly.pdbx_seq_one_letter_code
_entity_poly.pdbx_strand_id
1 'polypeptide(L)'
;MKSQKNSFIFLETIVSLIVVSIIVAIFFKLSYDNNTNKKFQKLNTLSNKLKKSDYSNMQSSQEEITILENGVGKELLVKKITTNSDEIKLYKYELIK
;
A
#
# COMPACT_ATOMS: atom_id res chain seq x y z
N MET A 1 -41.14 43.03 10.13
CA MET A 1 -40.14 43.03 9.04
C MET A 1 -38.71 42.71 9.50
N LYS A 2 -38.14 43.32 10.56
CA LYS A 2 -36.77 43.01 11.03
C LYS A 2 -36.59 41.55 11.51
N SER A 3 -37.55 41.01 12.26
CA SER A 3 -37.51 39.63 12.77
C SER A 3 -37.52 38.57 11.66
N GLN A 4 -38.34 38.77 10.60
CA GLN A 4 -38.41 37.85 9.47
C GLN A 4 -37.11 37.84 8.64
N LYS A 5 -36.47 38.99 8.46
CA LYS A 5 -35.14 39.08 7.82
C LYS A 5 -34.08 38.29 8.60
N ASN A 6 -34.06 38.41 9.93
CA ASN A 6 -33.12 37.67 10.77
C ASN A 6 -33.34 36.15 10.72
N SER A 7 -34.60 35.70 10.68
CA SER A 7 -34.92 34.27 10.53
C SER A 7 -34.48 33.71 9.18
N PHE A 8 -34.57 34.51 8.10
CA PHE A 8 -34.12 34.10 6.77
C PHE A 8 -32.59 33.98 6.69
N ILE A 9 -31.86 34.96 7.25
CA ILE A 9 -30.40 34.93 7.36
C ILE A 9 -29.92 33.74 8.18
N PHE A 10 -30.63 33.41 9.25
CA PHE A 10 -30.32 32.24 10.08
C PHE A 10 -30.48 30.93 9.32
N LEU A 11 -31.57 30.78 8.56
CA LEU A 11 -31.79 29.61 7.70
C LEU A 11 -30.71 29.49 6.62
N GLU A 12 -30.35 30.60 5.97
CA GLU A 12 -29.26 30.64 4.99
C GLU A 12 -27.93 30.21 5.61
N THR A 13 -27.65 30.64 6.84
CA THR A 13 -26.44 30.25 7.58
C THR A 13 -26.41 28.75 7.87
N ILE A 14 -27.54 28.17 8.28
CA ILE A 14 -27.64 26.71 8.51
C ILE A 14 -27.42 25.94 7.21
N VAL A 15 -28.07 26.37 6.12
CA VAL A 15 -27.90 25.72 4.81
C VAL A 15 -26.45 25.81 4.33
N SER A 16 -25.81 26.96 4.50
CA SER A 16 -24.39 27.15 4.16
C SER A 16 -23.48 26.21 4.95
N LEU A 17 -23.69 26.09 6.28
CA LEU A 17 -22.94 25.16 7.12
C LEU A 17 -23.12 23.70 6.71
N ILE A 18 -24.34 23.31 6.34
CA ILE A 18 -24.63 21.96 5.86
C ILE A 18 -23.85 21.68 4.56
N VAL A 19 -23.90 22.60 3.59
CA VAL A 19 -23.15 22.46 2.33
C VAL A 19 -21.66 22.32 2.59
N VAL A 20 -21.09 23.16 3.46
CA VAL A 20 -19.66 23.08 3.83
C VAL A 20 -19.34 21.73 4.48
N SER A 21 -20.17 21.25 5.40
CA SER A 21 -19.94 19.95 6.07
C SER A 21 -19.94 18.77 5.09
N ILE A 22 -20.83 18.79 4.09
CA ILE A 22 -20.91 17.76 3.04
C ILE A 22 -19.63 17.79 2.20
N ILE A 23 -19.18 18.98 1.78
CA ILE A 23 -17.95 19.15 1.02
C ILE A 23 -16.75 18.60 1.80
N VAL A 24 -16.59 18.98 3.06
CA VAL A 24 -15.50 18.49 3.93
C VAL A 24 -15.57 16.97 4.09
N ALA A 25 -16.74 16.39 4.30
CA ALA A 25 -16.91 14.94 4.43
C ALA A 25 -16.51 14.19 3.14
N ILE A 26 -16.83 14.74 1.97
CA ILE A 26 -16.43 14.17 0.67
C ILE A 26 -14.90 14.22 0.53
N PHE A 27 -14.26 15.35 0.81
CA PHE A 27 -12.80 15.48 0.74
C PHE A 27 -12.08 14.57 1.74
N PHE A 28 -12.61 14.43 2.95
CA PHE A 28 -12.08 13.50 3.95
C PHE A 28 -12.19 12.06 3.46
N LYS A 29 -13.35 11.66 2.92
CA LYS A 29 -13.56 10.32 2.38
C LYS A 29 -12.59 10.04 1.22
N LEU A 30 -12.47 10.96 0.26
CA LEU A 30 -11.55 10.83 -0.87
C LEU A 30 -10.08 10.76 -0.43
N SER A 31 -9.70 11.52 0.59
CA SER A 31 -8.34 11.49 1.15
C SER A 31 -8.06 10.23 1.96
N TYR A 32 -9.08 9.65 2.60
CA TYR A 32 -8.95 8.42 3.40
C TYR A 32 -9.02 7.15 2.53
N ASP A 33 -9.72 7.21 1.40
CA ASP A 33 -9.80 6.14 0.38
C ASP A 33 -8.54 6.07 -0.51
N ASN A 34 -7.40 6.44 0.06
CA ASN A 34 -6.06 6.35 -0.51
C ASN A 34 -5.55 4.90 -0.46
N ASN A 35 -6.26 3.99 -1.13
CA ASN A 35 -5.86 2.58 -1.24
C ASN A 35 -4.46 2.43 -1.88
N THR A 36 -4.09 3.37 -2.74
CA THR A 36 -2.73 3.58 -3.28
C THR A 36 -1.68 3.83 -2.20
N ASN A 37 -1.99 4.61 -1.15
CA ASN A 37 -1.08 4.88 -0.04
C ASN A 37 -0.84 3.62 0.79
N LYS A 38 -1.89 2.81 1.05
CA LYS A 38 -1.74 1.52 1.74
C LYS A 38 -0.86 0.54 0.96
N LYS A 39 -1.06 0.42 -0.36
CA LYS A 39 -0.24 -0.44 -1.22
C LYS A 39 1.22 0.01 -1.27
N PHE A 40 1.46 1.32 -1.39
CA PHE A 40 2.82 1.88 -1.38
C PHE A 40 3.52 1.67 -0.04
N GLN A 41 2.82 1.92 1.08
CA GLN A 41 3.35 1.65 2.41
C GLN A 41 3.73 0.18 2.58
N LYS A 42 2.87 -0.76 2.16
CA LYS A 42 3.19 -2.20 2.19
C LYS A 42 4.41 -2.56 1.36
N LEU A 43 4.50 -2.03 0.13
CA LEU A 43 5.65 -2.27 -0.75
C LEU A 43 6.94 -1.72 -0.13
N ASN A 44 6.87 -0.54 0.49
CA ASN A 44 8.00 0.07 1.18
C ASN A 44 8.46 -0.76 2.39
N THR A 45 7.52 -1.24 3.21
CA THR A 45 7.83 -2.15 4.32
C THR A 45 8.45 -3.45 3.83
N LEU A 46 7.93 -4.05 2.76
CA LEU A 46 8.48 -5.26 2.16
C LEU A 46 9.91 -5.01 1.64
N SER A 47 10.11 -3.92 0.90
CA SER A 47 11.43 -3.51 0.40
C SER A 47 12.45 -3.34 1.53
N ASN A 48 12.05 -2.71 2.63
CA ASN A 48 12.91 -2.54 3.80
C ASN A 48 13.28 -3.87 4.47
N LYS A 49 12.34 -4.83 4.58
CA LYS A 49 12.65 -6.17 5.08
C LYS A 49 13.65 -6.90 4.21
N LEU A 50 13.51 -6.82 2.88
CA LEU A 50 14.43 -7.44 1.93
C LEU A 50 15.83 -6.85 1.96
N LYS A 51 15.95 -5.51 2.15
CA LYS A 51 17.25 -4.83 2.31
C LYS A 51 17.97 -5.23 3.59
N LYS A 52 17.23 -5.52 4.66
CA LYS A 52 17.77 -5.96 5.95
C LYS A 52 17.97 -7.48 6.04
N SER A 53 17.63 -8.22 5.00
CA SER A 53 17.59 -9.69 5.00
C SER A 53 16.75 -10.27 6.16
N ASP A 54 15.69 -9.57 6.56
CA ASP A 54 14.76 -10.03 7.59
C ASP A 54 13.62 -10.84 6.95
N TYR A 55 13.70 -12.16 7.11
CA TYR A 55 12.79 -13.15 6.52
C TYR A 55 11.89 -13.84 7.56
N SER A 56 11.79 -13.29 8.77
CA SER A 56 11.07 -13.87 9.92
C SER A 56 9.62 -14.30 9.63
N ASN A 57 8.97 -13.70 8.63
CA ASN A 57 7.59 -14.00 8.22
C ASN A 57 7.48 -14.38 6.73
N MET A 58 8.55 -14.92 6.16
CA MET A 58 8.59 -15.36 4.75
C MET A 58 8.86 -16.86 4.69
N GLN A 59 8.34 -17.51 3.66
CA GLN A 59 8.67 -18.91 3.40
C GLN A 59 10.05 -18.98 2.76
N SER A 60 10.87 -19.91 3.23
CA SER A 60 12.23 -20.13 2.75
C SER A 60 12.40 -21.60 2.39
N SER A 61 12.85 -21.88 1.17
CA SER A 61 13.23 -23.22 0.72
C SER A 61 14.56 -23.18 -0.01
N GLN A 62 15.21 -24.34 -0.16
CA GLN A 62 16.31 -24.49 -1.10
C GLN A 62 15.76 -25.05 -2.41
N GLU A 63 16.25 -24.54 -3.52
CA GLU A 63 15.89 -25.00 -4.86
C GLU A 63 17.13 -24.94 -5.74
N GLU A 64 17.23 -25.89 -6.66
CA GLU A 64 18.27 -25.88 -7.69
C GLU A 64 17.73 -25.14 -8.91
N ILE A 65 18.45 -24.12 -9.36
CA ILE A 65 18.08 -23.34 -10.54
C ILE A 65 19.16 -23.45 -11.60
N THR A 66 18.75 -23.52 -12.86
CA THR A 66 19.67 -23.42 -13.99
C THR A 66 19.76 -21.95 -14.41
N ILE A 67 20.95 -21.37 -14.33
CA ILE A 67 21.25 -20.06 -14.93
C ILE A 67 22.00 -20.26 -16.25
N LEU A 68 21.78 -19.35 -17.20
CA LEU A 68 22.55 -19.31 -18.44
C LEU A 68 23.67 -18.27 -18.27
N GLU A 69 24.91 -18.74 -18.25
CA GLU A 69 26.09 -17.90 -18.19
C GLU A 69 26.90 -18.12 -19.47
N ASN A 70 27.00 -17.09 -20.32
CA ASN A 70 27.71 -17.16 -21.62
C ASN A 70 27.23 -18.31 -22.53
N GLY A 71 25.94 -18.63 -22.50
CA GLY A 71 25.36 -19.72 -23.30
C GLY A 71 25.57 -21.13 -22.72
N VAL A 72 26.26 -21.25 -21.58
CA VAL A 72 26.40 -22.52 -20.85
C VAL A 72 25.41 -22.54 -19.68
N GLY A 73 24.63 -23.61 -19.60
CA GLY A 73 23.74 -23.86 -18.47
C GLY A 73 24.55 -24.26 -17.24
N LYS A 74 24.32 -23.58 -16.13
CA LYS A 74 24.96 -23.85 -14.84
C LYS A 74 23.89 -24.04 -13.78
N GLU A 75 23.95 -25.16 -13.09
CA GLU A 75 23.09 -25.44 -11.94
C GLU A 75 23.65 -24.76 -10.69
N LEU A 76 22.76 -24.11 -9.95
CA LEU A 76 23.08 -23.40 -8.72
C LEU A 76 22.04 -23.76 -7.67
N LEU A 77 22.53 -24.24 -6.53
CA LEU A 77 21.71 -24.37 -5.33
C LEU A 77 21.50 -22.98 -4.72
N VAL A 78 20.24 -22.54 -4.67
CA VAL A 78 19.87 -21.23 -4.15
C VAL A 78 18.86 -21.36 -3.00
N LYS A 79 18.88 -20.37 -2.13
CA LYS A 79 17.83 -20.15 -1.15
C LYS A 79 16.74 -19.30 -1.80
N LYS A 80 15.55 -19.88 -1.93
CA LYS A 80 14.35 -19.19 -2.39
C LYS A 80 13.58 -18.66 -1.20
N ILE A 81 13.28 -17.36 -1.22
CA ILE A 81 12.41 -16.69 -0.27
C ILE A 81 11.13 -16.27 -0.98
N THR A 82 9.98 -16.66 -0.44
CA THR A 82 8.67 -16.32 -0.99
C THR A 82 7.76 -15.68 0.04
N THR A 83 6.94 -14.75 -0.41
CA THR A 83 5.80 -14.25 0.36
C THR A 83 4.59 -14.03 -0.54
N ASN A 84 3.41 -14.25 0.02
CA ASN A 84 2.13 -14.01 -0.62
C ASN A 84 1.25 -13.29 0.40
N SER A 85 1.30 -11.96 0.38
CA SER A 85 0.55 -11.10 1.32
C SER A 85 -0.23 -10.09 0.50
N ASP A 86 -1.54 -10.05 0.69
CA ASP A 86 -2.45 -8.99 0.21
C ASP A 86 -2.14 -8.53 -1.23
N GLU A 87 -2.25 -9.45 -2.20
CA GLU A 87 -2.04 -9.21 -3.64
C GLU A 87 -0.60 -8.98 -4.09
N ILE A 88 0.39 -9.03 -3.19
CA ILE A 88 1.81 -8.94 -3.54
C ILE A 88 2.46 -10.32 -3.37
N LYS A 89 2.86 -10.90 -4.51
CA LYS A 89 3.71 -12.09 -4.56
C LYS A 89 5.15 -11.66 -4.76
N LEU A 90 6.03 -12.14 -3.89
CA LEU A 90 7.46 -11.89 -3.98
C LEU A 90 8.21 -13.21 -4.09
N TYR A 91 9.22 -13.21 -4.96
CA TYR A 91 10.21 -14.26 -5.10
C TYR A 91 11.60 -13.62 -5.06
N LYS A 92 12.45 -14.09 -4.15
CA LYS A 92 13.86 -13.70 -4.08
C LYS A 92 14.71 -14.97 -4.04
N TYR A 93 15.78 -14.97 -4.83
CA TYR A 93 16.77 -16.04 -4.83
C TYR A 93 18.08 -15.48 -4.29
N GLU A 94 18.67 -16.14 -3.30
CA GLU A 94 19.97 -15.81 -2.75
C GLU A 94 20.90 -17.01 -2.87
N LEU A 95 22.17 -16.76 -3.19
CA LEU A 95 23.18 -17.80 -3.14
C LEU A 95 23.33 -18.28 -1.70
N ILE A 96 23.40 -19.61 -1.51
CA ILE A 96 23.71 -20.19 -0.22
C ILE A 96 25.20 -19.95 0.02
N LYS A 97 25.52 -19.21 1.08
CA LYS A 97 26.90 -19.01 1.55
C LYS A 97 27.35 -20.16 2.42
#